data_AF-A0A7J2X1M9-F1
#
_entry.id   AF-A0A7J2X1M9-F1
#
_cell.length_a   1.000
_cell.length_b   1.000
_cell.length_c   1.000
_cell.angle_alpha   90.00
_cell.angle_beta   90.00
_cell.angle_gamma   90.00
#
_symmetry.space_group_name_H-M   'P 1'
#
loop_
_entity.id
_entity.type
_entity.pdbx_description
1 polymer ?
#
loop_
_entity_poly.entity_id
_entity_poly.type
_entity_poly.pdbx_seq_one_letter_code
_entity_poly.pdbx_strand_id
1 'polypeptide(L)'
;MIERIHEATDKVKKLLEKLGYTVERIKVVHFGRHRLFELSRLIPTFSGYNKVKYKVYVVYQREPLKYFSKMYKYEEDVEAIGINYSVLKGLVDSNVNLVIFVFRDGRMYAGKPSEILMDAEDEGWIRTSKKTGEKIVNYPVTLLTLLRDDI
;
A
#
# COMPACT_ATOMS: atom_id res chain seq x y z
N MET A 1 8.44 3.14 16.94
CA MET A 1 7.13 3.75 16.61
C MET A 1 7.37 4.87 15.60
N ILE A 2 6.57 4.97 14.54
CA ILE A 2 6.63 6.01 13.52
C ILE A 2 5.67 7.13 13.94
N GLU A 3 6.18 8.31 14.27
CA GLU A 3 5.35 9.41 14.74
C GLU A 3 5.10 10.45 13.64
N ARG A 4 6.03 10.53 12.68
CA ARG A 4 5.98 11.49 11.59
C ARG A 4 5.96 10.79 10.24
N ILE A 5 5.21 11.36 9.31
CA ILE A 5 5.12 10.84 7.95
C ILE A 5 6.46 10.84 7.20
N HIS A 6 7.36 11.76 7.55
CA HIS A 6 8.71 11.81 6.99
C HIS A 6 9.54 10.60 7.42
N GLU A 7 9.48 10.21 8.71
CA GLU A 7 10.14 8.98 9.20
C GLU A 7 9.63 7.74 8.48
N ALA A 8 8.32 7.69 8.24
CA ALA A 8 7.68 6.62 7.51
C ALA A 8 8.15 6.57 6.04
N THR A 9 8.28 7.74 5.41
CA THR A 9 8.77 7.91 4.04
C THR A 9 10.22 7.45 3.92
N ASP A 10 11.07 7.83 4.88
CA ASP A 10 12.48 7.47 4.90
C ASP A 10 12.67 5.96 5.11
N LYS A 11 11.86 5.33 5.97
CA LYS A 11 11.90 3.88 6.16
C LYS A 11 11.51 3.12 4.89
N VAL A 12 10.43 3.52 4.23
CA VAL A 12 10.02 2.90 2.95
C VAL A 12 11.09 3.12 1.89
N LYS A 13 11.66 4.33 1.80
CA LYS A 13 12.76 4.63 0.88
C LYS A 13 13.94 3.70 1.10
N LYS A 14 14.44 3.59 2.34
CA LYS A 14 15.57 2.72 2.70
C LYS A 14 15.30 1.26 2.36
N LEU A 15 14.10 0.78 2.66
CA LEU A 15 13.68 -0.58 2.33
C LEU A 15 13.70 -0.82 0.81
N LEU A 16 13.12 0.09 0.02
CA LEU A 16 13.12 -0.02 -1.44
C LEU A 16 14.54 0.02 -2.03
N GLU A 17 15.41 0.86 -1.47
CA GLU A 17 16.83 0.93 -1.85
C GLU A 17 17.57 -0.37 -1.53
N LYS A 18 17.35 -0.97 -0.35
CA LYS A 18 17.86 -2.31 0.00
C LYS A 18 17.37 -3.40 -0.97
N LEU A 19 16.12 -3.30 -1.43
CA LEU A 19 15.55 -4.21 -2.43
C LEU A 19 16.07 -3.97 -3.86
N GLY A 20 17.02 -3.04 -4.05
CA GLY A 20 17.69 -2.77 -5.32
C GLY A 20 16.96 -1.77 -6.23
N TYR A 21 16.04 -0.98 -5.68
CA TYR A 21 15.39 0.10 -6.42
C TYR A 21 16.12 1.43 -6.21
N THR A 22 16.16 2.26 -7.24
CA THR A 22 16.57 3.66 -7.14
C THR A 22 15.31 4.53 -7.05
N VAL A 23 15.22 5.36 -6.01
CA VAL A 23 14.13 6.33 -5.86
C VAL A 23 14.43 7.57 -6.70
N GLU A 24 13.73 7.73 -7.81
CA GLU A 24 13.91 8.87 -8.72
C GLU A 24 13.16 10.11 -8.22
N ARG A 25 11.93 9.90 -7.72
CA ARG A 25 11.06 10.99 -7.26
C ARG A 25 10.05 10.51 -6.23
N ILE A 26 9.73 11.39 -5.27
CA ILE A 26 8.62 11.21 -4.33
C ILE A 26 7.66 12.38 -4.46
N LYS A 27 6.38 12.12 -4.75
CA LYS A 27 5.31 13.13 -4.84
C LYS A 27 4.38 13.03 -3.63
N VAL A 28 4.01 14.17 -3.08
CA VAL A 28 3.00 14.27 -2.01
C VAL A 28 1.61 14.25 -2.62
N VAL A 29 0.74 13.34 -2.15
CA VAL A 29 -0.62 13.16 -2.68
C VAL A 29 -1.63 12.99 -1.54
N HIS A 30 -2.91 13.30 -1.82
CA HIS A 30 -4.06 13.21 -0.90
C HIS A 30 -3.79 13.75 0.52
N PHE A 31 -3.94 15.07 0.67
CA PHE A 31 -3.82 15.80 1.95
C PHE A 31 -2.53 15.53 2.72
N GLY A 32 -1.46 15.22 1.99
CA GLY A 32 -0.16 14.99 2.57
C GLY A 32 -0.03 13.70 3.35
N ARG A 33 -1.00 12.77 3.32
CA ARG A 33 -0.93 11.47 4.02
C ARG A 33 -0.57 10.30 3.12
N HIS A 34 -0.51 10.50 1.81
CA HIS A 34 -0.07 9.49 0.86
C HIS A 34 1.15 10.00 0.09
N ARG A 35 1.92 9.08 -0.49
CA ARG A 35 3.08 9.41 -1.33
C ARG A 35 3.07 8.54 -2.59
N LEU A 36 3.45 9.11 -3.72
CA LEU A 36 3.73 8.36 -4.93
C LEU A 36 5.24 8.36 -5.16
N PHE A 37 5.84 7.18 -5.12
CA PHE A 37 7.24 6.93 -5.41
C PHE A 37 7.37 6.52 -6.88
N GLU A 38 8.18 7.26 -7.62
CA GLU A 38 8.63 6.86 -8.96
C GLU A 38 10.03 6.28 -8.79
N LEU A 39 10.16 5.00 -9.13
CA LEU A 39 11.34 4.19 -8.92
C LEU A 39 11.91 3.73 -10.26
N SER A 40 13.17 3.32 -10.23
CA SER A 40 13.75 2.53 -11.30
C SER A 40 14.56 1.35 -10.75
N ARG A 41 14.77 0.34 -11.59
CA ARG A 41 15.67 -0.77 -11.32
C ARG A 41 16.41 -1.17 -12.59
N LEU A 42 17.70 -1.45 -12.45
CA LEU A 42 18.49 -2.05 -13.52
C LEU A 42 18.27 -3.56 -13.49
N ILE A 43 17.82 -4.11 -14.62
CA ILE A 43 17.63 -5.54 -14.81
C ILE A 43 18.73 -6.04 -15.76
N PRO A 44 19.54 -7.02 -15.36
CA PRO A 44 20.51 -7.65 -16.25
C PRO A 44 19.82 -8.25 -17.48
N THR A 45 20.44 -8.08 -18.63
CA THR A 45 20.03 -8.63 -19.92
C THR A 45 21.27 -9.22 -20.60
N PHE A 46 21.07 -9.99 -21.67
CA PHE A 46 22.18 -10.57 -22.43
C PHE A 46 23.18 -9.52 -22.95
N SER A 47 22.73 -8.29 -23.23
CA SER A 47 23.53 -7.21 -23.80
C SER A 47 23.90 -6.10 -22.80
N GLY A 48 23.74 -6.32 -21.48
CA GLY A 48 24.02 -5.32 -20.45
C GLY A 48 22.86 -5.15 -19.48
N TYR A 49 22.39 -3.92 -19.27
CA TYR A 49 21.32 -3.62 -18.31
C TYR A 49 20.19 -2.82 -18.94
N ASN A 50 18.95 -3.17 -18.60
CA ASN A 50 17.78 -2.38 -18.94
C ASN A 50 17.25 -1.64 -17.70
N LYS A 51 16.94 -0.35 -17.85
CA LYS A 51 16.35 0.47 -16.78
C LYS A 51 14.83 0.38 -16.85
N VAL A 52 14.22 -0.35 -15.92
CA VAL A 52 12.77 -0.48 -15.80
C VAL A 52 12.25 0.50 -14.75
N LYS A 53 11.13 1.17 -15.05
CA LYS A 53 10.49 2.15 -14.15
C LYS A 53 9.30 1.52 -13.43
N TYR A 54 9.12 1.91 -12.16
CA TYR A 54 8.01 1.45 -11.32
C TYR A 54 7.35 2.64 -10.61
N LYS A 55 6.06 2.52 -10.33
CA LYS A 55 5.27 3.43 -9.51
C LYS A 55 4.80 2.68 -8.28
N VAL A 56 5.17 3.17 -7.11
CA VAL A 56 4.75 2.62 -5.82
C VAL A 56 3.98 3.67 -5.04
N TYR A 57 2.78 3.34 -4.62
CA TYR A 57 1.95 4.25 -3.82
C TYR A 57 2.03 3.87 -2.35
N VAL A 58 2.28 4.84 -1.48
CA VAL A 58 2.48 4.60 -0.05
C VAL A 58 1.38 5.28 0.74
N VAL A 59 0.71 4.49 1.59
CA VAL A 59 -0.39 4.89 2.45
C VAL A 59 0.02 4.73 3.90
N TYR A 60 -0.01 5.83 4.66
CA TYR A 60 0.27 5.78 6.09
C TYR A 60 -1.01 5.60 6.89
N GLN A 61 -1.05 4.53 7.68
CA GLN A 61 -2.16 4.19 8.56
C GLN A 61 -1.68 4.20 10.00
N ARG A 62 -2.52 4.70 10.92
CA ARG A 62 -2.15 4.73 12.34
C ARG A 62 -2.18 3.33 12.94
N GLU A 63 -3.25 2.61 12.68
CA GLU A 63 -3.50 1.27 13.19
C GLU A 63 -4.27 0.47 12.12
N PRO A 64 -4.14 -0.86 12.15
CA PRO A 64 -4.99 -1.72 11.35
C PRO A 64 -6.45 -1.63 11.81
N LEU A 65 -7.35 -1.94 10.89
CA LEU A 65 -8.77 -2.10 11.13
C LEU A 65 -9.02 -3.37 11.94
N LYS A 66 -9.35 -3.21 13.23
CA LYS A 66 -9.54 -4.35 14.15
C LYS A 66 -10.94 -4.98 14.12
N TYR A 67 -11.90 -4.35 13.44
CA TYR A 67 -13.29 -4.80 13.43
C TYR A 67 -13.68 -5.47 12.11
N PHE A 68 -12.72 -5.79 11.25
CA PHE A 68 -12.97 -6.44 9.96
C PHE A 68 -13.76 -7.74 10.14
N SER A 69 -13.32 -8.63 11.05
CA SER A 69 -13.99 -9.90 11.30
C SER A 69 -15.44 -9.73 11.73
N LYS A 70 -15.71 -8.77 12.62
CA LYS A 70 -17.09 -8.44 13.01
C LYS A 70 -17.92 -7.90 11.84
N MET A 71 -17.31 -7.13 10.94
CA MET A 71 -18.02 -6.56 9.78
C MET A 71 -18.40 -7.61 8.75
N TYR A 72 -17.55 -8.60 8.54
CA TYR A 72 -17.71 -9.62 7.49
C TYR A 72 -17.95 -11.03 8.03
N LYS A 73 -18.22 -11.16 9.33
CA LYS A 73 -18.57 -12.41 10.03
C LYS A 73 -17.49 -13.50 9.94
N TYR A 74 -16.21 -13.12 10.03
CA TYR A 74 -15.13 -14.10 10.21
C TYR A 74 -15.07 -14.57 11.67
N GLU A 75 -14.74 -15.85 11.86
CA GLU A 75 -14.60 -16.46 13.19
C GLU A 75 -13.33 -16.02 13.92
N GLU A 76 -12.24 -15.83 13.17
CA GLU A 76 -10.96 -15.37 13.70
C GLU A 76 -10.84 -13.84 13.63
N ASP A 77 -10.07 -13.25 14.55
CA ASP A 77 -9.73 -11.84 14.52
C ASP A 77 -8.72 -11.55 13.39
N VAL A 78 -9.19 -10.84 12.37
CA VAL A 78 -8.45 -10.49 11.16
C VAL A 78 -8.25 -8.98 11.16
N GLU A 79 -7.00 -8.56 11.14
CA GLU A 79 -6.63 -7.18 10.90
C GLU A 79 -6.79 -6.84 9.40
N ALA A 80 -7.22 -5.62 9.09
CA ALA A 80 -7.35 -5.16 7.71
C ALA A 80 -6.77 -3.75 7.49
N ILE A 81 -6.48 -3.39 6.25
CA ILE A 81 -6.25 -2.01 5.82
C ILE A 81 -7.59 -1.36 5.44
N GLY A 82 -7.65 -0.03 5.51
CA GLY A 82 -8.74 0.76 4.94
C GLY A 82 -8.22 1.78 3.92
N ILE A 83 -8.73 1.77 2.70
CA ILE A 83 -8.40 2.75 1.66
C ILE A 83 -9.66 3.23 0.95
N ASN A 84 -9.75 4.52 0.64
CA ASN A 84 -10.86 5.04 -0.17
C ASN A 84 -10.92 4.32 -1.52
N TYR A 85 -12.11 3.83 -1.89
CA TYR A 85 -12.33 3.12 -3.15
C TYR A 85 -11.90 3.96 -4.36
N SER A 86 -12.25 5.26 -4.36
CA SER A 86 -11.86 6.19 -5.43
C SER A 86 -10.35 6.35 -5.56
N VAL A 87 -9.61 6.32 -4.44
CA VAL A 87 -8.15 6.34 -4.46
C VAL A 87 -7.64 5.06 -5.07
N LEU A 88 -8.07 3.89 -4.56
CA LEU A 88 -7.61 2.59 -5.05
C LEU A 88 -7.88 2.42 -6.56
N LYS A 89 -9.08 2.76 -7.00
CA LYS A 89 -9.45 2.76 -8.43
C LYS A 89 -8.53 3.67 -9.25
N GLY A 90 -8.26 4.89 -8.78
CA GLY A 90 -7.31 5.78 -9.42
C GLY A 90 -5.87 5.23 -9.51
N LEU A 91 -5.44 4.40 -8.55
CA LEU A 91 -4.15 3.70 -8.61
C LEU A 91 -4.12 2.66 -9.73
N VAL A 92 -5.21 1.89 -9.88
CA VAL A 92 -5.38 0.91 -10.97
C VAL A 92 -5.34 1.62 -12.32
N ASP A 93 -6.17 2.65 -12.50
CA ASP A 93 -6.26 3.42 -13.74
C ASP A 93 -4.91 4.08 -14.12
N SER A 94 -4.09 4.45 -13.12
CA SER A 94 -2.78 5.07 -13.31
C SER A 94 -1.62 4.08 -13.49
N ASN A 95 -1.91 2.78 -13.56
CA ASN A 95 -0.94 1.69 -13.63
C ASN A 95 0.13 1.76 -12.51
N VAL A 96 -0.32 2.00 -11.28
CA VAL A 96 0.55 1.88 -10.09
C VAL A 96 0.88 0.41 -9.88
N ASN A 97 2.17 0.07 -9.77
CA ASN A 97 2.63 -1.31 -9.69
C ASN A 97 2.31 -1.95 -8.33
N LEU A 98 2.50 -1.19 -7.26
CA LEU A 98 2.30 -1.66 -5.89
C LEU A 98 1.74 -0.54 -5.02
N VAL A 99 0.88 -0.91 -4.06
CA VAL A 99 0.56 -0.07 -2.91
C VAL A 99 1.21 -0.65 -1.66
N ILE A 100 1.83 0.21 -0.85
CA ILE A 100 2.44 -0.14 0.43
C ILE A 100 1.66 0.58 1.54
N PHE A 101 1.12 -0.20 2.47
CA PHE A 101 0.50 0.29 3.69
C PHE A 101 1.52 0.26 4.82
N VAL A 102 1.71 1.38 5.49
CA VAL A 102 2.70 1.54 6.56
C VAL A 102 1.98 1.90 7.86
N PHE A 103 2.12 1.04 8.86
CA PHE A 103 1.52 1.26 10.18
C PHE A 103 2.44 2.03 11.13
N ARG A 104 1.85 2.66 12.15
CA ARG A 104 2.59 3.41 13.19
C ARG A 104 3.58 2.55 13.97
N ASP A 105 3.30 1.26 14.13
CA ASP A 105 4.21 0.31 14.79
C ASP A 105 5.43 -0.03 13.92
N GLY A 106 5.39 0.27 12.63
CA GLY A 106 6.46 0.03 11.66
C GLY A 106 6.19 -1.15 10.72
N ARG A 107 5.11 -1.91 10.90
CA ARG A 107 4.72 -2.97 9.97
C ARG A 107 4.37 -2.38 8.61
N MET A 108 4.84 -3.03 7.54
CA MET A 108 4.62 -2.62 6.16
C MET A 108 4.05 -3.77 5.36
N TYR A 109 2.95 -3.53 4.67
CA TYR A 109 2.28 -4.53 3.84
C TYR A 109 2.13 -4.02 2.42
N ALA A 110 2.39 -4.88 1.43
CA ALA A 110 2.31 -4.53 0.02
C ALA A 110 1.32 -5.42 -0.73
N GLY A 111 0.65 -4.85 -1.72
CA GLY A 111 -0.18 -5.60 -2.66
C GLY A 111 -0.32 -4.86 -3.98
N LYS A 112 -0.76 -5.56 -5.03
CA LYS A 112 -1.07 -4.90 -6.30
C LYS A 112 -2.44 -4.23 -6.21
N PRO A 113 -2.58 -2.96 -6.62
CA PRO A 113 -3.86 -2.26 -6.54
C PRO A 113 -5.02 -2.99 -7.24
N SER A 114 -4.74 -3.62 -8.39
CA SER A 114 -5.75 -4.34 -9.18
C SER A 114 -6.25 -5.60 -8.49
N GLU A 115 -5.35 -6.36 -7.86
CA GLU A 115 -5.70 -7.58 -7.12
C GLU A 115 -6.55 -7.21 -5.90
N ILE A 116 -6.12 -6.23 -5.11
CA ILE A 116 -6.86 -5.73 -3.94
C ILE A 116 -8.27 -5.26 -4.34
N LEU A 117 -8.39 -4.53 -5.46
CA LEU A 117 -9.67 -4.01 -5.91
C LEU A 117 -10.61 -5.13 -6.35
N MET A 118 -10.12 -6.07 -7.16
CA MET A 118 -10.88 -7.22 -7.65
C MET A 118 -11.39 -8.07 -6.49
N ASP A 119 -10.50 -8.50 -5.60
CA ASP A 119 -10.84 -9.33 -4.44
C ASP A 119 -11.85 -8.62 -3.53
N ALA A 120 -11.69 -7.32 -3.29
CA ALA A 120 -12.62 -6.57 -2.46
C ALA A 120 -14.00 -6.36 -3.12
N GLU A 121 -14.07 -6.30 -4.45
CA GLU A 121 -15.34 -6.26 -5.18
C GLU A 121 -16.04 -7.61 -5.14
N ASP A 122 -15.31 -8.70 -5.37
CA ASP A 122 -15.84 -10.08 -5.39
C ASP A 122 -16.34 -10.52 -4.02
N GLU A 123 -15.58 -10.23 -2.96
CA GLU A 123 -15.90 -10.62 -1.58
C GLU A 123 -16.81 -9.61 -0.85
N GLY A 124 -17.16 -8.49 -1.52
CA GLY A 124 -18.02 -7.46 -0.95
C GLY A 124 -17.39 -6.70 0.22
N TRP A 125 -16.07 -6.56 0.26
CA TRP A 125 -15.34 -5.86 1.33
C TRP A 125 -15.33 -4.33 1.20
N ILE A 126 -16.24 -3.78 0.39
CA ILE A 126 -16.40 -2.35 0.14
C ILE A 126 -17.63 -1.85 0.91
N ARG A 127 -17.43 -0.85 1.77
CA ARG A 127 -18.53 -0.25 2.56
C ARG A 127 -18.55 1.25 2.46
N THR A 128 -19.75 1.81 2.53
CA THR A 128 -19.93 3.25 2.65
C THR A 128 -19.69 3.68 4.09
N SER A 129 -18.72 4.57 4.30
CA SER A 129 -18.45 5.21 5.58
C SER A 129 -19.67 6.03 6.02
N LYS A 130 -20.22 5.73 7.19
CA LYS A 130 -21.32 6.53 7.77
C LYS A 130 -20.90 7.98 8.08
N LYS A 131 -19.61 8.22 8.32
CA LYS A 131 -19.07 9.53 8.70
C LYS A 131 -18.85 10.44 7.50
N THR A 132 -18.33 9.90 6.39
CA THR A 132 -17.91 10.70 5.23
C THR A 132 -18.79 10.46 4.00
N GLY A 133 -19.62 9.41 3.98
CA GLY A 133 -20.37 9.00 2.79
C GLY A 133 -19.50 8.34 1.71
N GLU A 134 -18.19 8.24 1.92
CA GLU A 134 -17.27 7.67 0.93
C GLU A 134 -17.25 6.15 1.00
N LYS A 135 -17.07 5.50 -0.16
CA LYS A 135 -16.79 4.06 -0.22
C LYS A 135 -15.35 3.78 0.24
N ILE A 136 -15.20 2.86 1.18
CA ILE A 136 -13.93 2.41 1.74
C ILE A 136 -13.79 0.93 1.44
N VAL A 137 -12.67 0.57 0.83
CA VAL A 137 -12.19 -0.81 0.68
C VAL A 137 -11.55 -1.22 1.99
N ASN A 138 -12.00 -2.33 2.56
CA ASN A 138 -11.41 -2.93 3.75
C ASN A 138 -10.75 -4.23 3.31
N TYR A 139 -9.45 -4.38 3.49
CA TYR A 139 -8.74 -5.54 2.91
C TYR A 139 -7.88 -6.24 3.94
N PRO A 140 -8.02 -7.56 4.17
CA PRO A 140 -7.24 -8.30 5.15
C PRO A 140 -5.73 -8.12 4.97
N VAL A 141 -5.00 -7.84 6.06
CA VAL A 141 -3.52 -7.74 5.99
C VAL A 141 -2.88 -9.10 5.71
N THR A 142 -3.57 -10.20 6.00
CA THR A 142 -3.14 -11.58 5.76
C THR A 142 -3.05 -11.91 4.27
N LEU A 143 -3.77 -11.18 3.41
CA LEU A 143 -3.72 -11.32 1.96
C LEU A 143 -2.70 -10.35 1.30
N LEU A 144 -1.93 -9.61 2.11
CA LEU A 144 -0.88 -8.72 1.65
C LEU A 144 0.49 -9.32 1.94
N THR A 145 1.48 -8.95 1.13
CA THR A 145 2.87 -9.31 1.36
C THR A 145 3.45 -8.46 2.48
N LEU A 146 3.85 -9.08 3.58
CA LEU A 146 4.60 -8.41 4.65
C LEU A 146 6.01 -8.05 4.15
N LEU A 147 6.34 -6.76 4.17
CA LEU A 147 7.69 -6.28 3.89
C LEU A 147 8.48 -6.19 5.19
N ARG A 148 9.62 -6.90 5.26
CA ARG A 148 10.50 -6.89 6.43
C ARG A 148 11.86 -6.28 6.09
N ASP A 149 12.49 -5.68 7.10
CA ASP A 149 13.76 -4.95 7.00
C ASP A 149 14.98 -5.82 7.40
N ASP A 150 14.75 -7.11 7.69
CA ASP A 150 15.71 -8.10 8.20
C ASP A 150 16.32 -9.00 7.11
N ILE A 151 16.30 -8.56 5.84
CA ILE A 151 17.02 -9.19 4.71
C ILE A 151 18.32 -8.42 4.43
#